data_AF-A0A6J4H0C1-F1
#
_entry.id   AF-A0A6J4H0C1-F1
#
_cell.length_a   1.000
_cell.length_b   1.000
_cell.length_c   1.000
_cell.angle_alpha   90.00
_cell.angle_beta   90.00
_cell.angle_gamma   90.00
#
_symmetry.space_group_name_H-M   'P 1'
#
loop_
_entity.id
_entity.type
_entity.pdbx_description
1 polymer ?
#
loop_
_entity_poly.entity_id
_entity_poly.type
_entity_poly.pdbx_seq_one_letter_code
_entity_poly.pdbx_strand_id
1 'polypeptide(L)'
;MQIGLSACFLIGPLLYFYVRSILQNLNYSFAKYSLILIVVIISVFGVLFPYKENPALWRGIIYYFINIQWFIFIVLSIYESRQIFKKLVKNRNQISYHETWILSVIIGVFAIWLSYTLAKYTSYISGSLAFSFSFYISFLLLYYVKNKILISSNNKEKYINKIEEKVVTEIQEQINTLFETRKIYTNPELTLSILAKELNIRPQLLSQFINDNLNKSFTQFINEYRIDEAKRLLKESTQFKIDAVGFESGFNSTSTFYSSFKKITGTTPSNYQKS
;
A
#
# COMPACT_ATOMS: atom_id res chain seq x y z
N MET A 1 -17.84 7.45 36.49
CA MET A 1 -17.36 6.12 36.94
C MET A 1 -18.23 4.97 36.42
N GLN A 2 -19.54 4.95 36.73
CA GLN A 2 -20.44 3.88 36.28
C GLN A 2 -20.42 3.62 34.76
N ILE A 3 -20.63 4.67 33.96
CA ILE A 3 -20.61 4.57 32.49
C ILE A 3 -19.28 4.05 31.96
N GLY A 4 -18.16 4.43 32.60
CA GLY A 4 -16.82 3.97 32.20
C GLY A 4 -16.62 2.48 32.43
N LEU A 5 -17.01 1.96 33.60
CA LEU A 5 -16.96 0.52 33.90
C LEU A 5 -17.90 -0.28 33.00
N SER A 6 -19.11 0.25 32.75
CA SER A 6 -20.07 -0.32 31.81
C SER A 6 -19.52 -0.40 30.38
N ALA A 7 -18.79 0.63 29.92
CA ALA A 7 -18.15 0.63 28.61
C ALA A 7 -17.03 -0.43 28.51
N CYS A 8 -16.25 -0.64 29.59
CA CYS A 8 -15.20 -1.65 29.62
C CYS A 8 -15.73 -3.08 29.36
N PHE A 9 -16.96 -3.38 29.79
CA PHE A 9 -17.60 -4.68 29.56
C PHE A 9 -17.85 -4.98 28.07
N LEU A 10 -17.95 -3.94 27.23
CA LEU A 10 -18.16 -4.10 25.78
C LEU A 10 -16.85 -4.33 25.01
N ILE A 11 -15.69 -3.95 25.56
CA ILE A 11 -14.41 -3.98 24.83
C ILE A 11 -14.05 -5.40 24.39
N GLY A 12 -14.17 -6.39 25.29
CA GLY A 12 -13.91 -7.79 24.98
C GLY A 12 -14.79 -8.35 23.84
N PRO A 13 -16.13 -8.34 23.99
CA PRO A 13 -17.05 -8.80 22.95
C PRO A 13 -16.86 -8.10 21.61
N LEU A 14 -16.64 -6.78 21.61
CA LEU A 14 -16.39 -6.02 20.39
C LEU A 14 -15.09 -6.44 19.71
N LEU A 15 -14.00 -6.65 20.46
CA LEU A 15 -12.75 -7.18 19.90
C LEU A 15 -12.98 -8.54 19.23
N TYR A 16 -13.67 -9.45 19.90
CA TYR A 16 -13.92 -10.79 19.38
C TYR A 16 -14.74 -10.77 18.08
N PHE A 17 -15.85 -10.04 18.06
CA PHE A 17 -16.67 -9.93 16.86
C PHE A 17 -15.96 -9.20 15.73
N TYR A 18 -15.14 -8.20 16.05
CA TYR A 18 -14.29 -7.51 15.08
C TYR A 18 -13.30 -8.48 14.42
N VAL A 19 -12.52 -9.24 15.21
CA VAL A 19 -11.57 -10.23 14.69
C VAL A 19 -12.29 -11.28 13.86
N ARG A 20 -13.41 -11.80 14.37
CA ARG A 20 -14.20 -12.82 13.67
C ARG A 20 -14.80 -12.29 12.37
N SER A 21 -15.21 -11.01 12.30
CA SER A 21 -15.75 -10.40 11.07
C SER A 21 -14.74 -10.31 9.94
N ILE A 22 -13.45 -10.22 10.25
CA ILE A 22 -12.39 -10.11 9.24
C ILE A 22 -11.83 -11.48 8.85
N LEU A 23 -11.75 -12.42 9.80
CA LEU A 23 -11.10 -13.71 9.58
C LEU A 23 -12.03 -14.86 9.23
N GLN A 24 -13.30 -14.76 9.57
CA GLN A 24 -14.28 -15.83 9.37
C GLN A 24 -15.62 -15.26 8.91
N ASN A 25 -16.51 -16.15 8.47
CA ASN A 25 -17.89 -15.77 8.21
C ASN A 25 -18.60 -15.52 9.55
N LEU A 26 -18.82 -14.25 9.86
CA LEU A 26 -19.60 -13.83 11.01
C LEU A 26 -21.10 -13.93 10.70
N ASN A 27 -21.86 -14.58 11.58
CA ASN A 27 -23.31 -14.40 11.59
C ASN A 27 -23.64 -13.02 12.17
N TYR A 28 -23.88 -12.05 11.28
CA TYR A 28 -24.15 -10.65 11.65
C TYR A 28 -25.36 -10.51 12.58
N SER A 29 -26.41 -11.30 12.34
CA SER A 29 -27.62 -11.29 13.18
C SER A 29 -27.30 -11.69 14.62
N PHE A 30 -26.57 -12.80 14.79
CA PHE A 30 -26.14 -13.27 16.11
C PHE A 30 -25.25 -12.25 16.84
N ALA A 31 -24.27 -11.66 16.15
CA ALA A 31 -23.39 -10.65 16.72
C ALA A 31 -24.16 -9.39 17.14
N LYS A 32 -25.09 -8.92 16.31
CA LYS A 32 -25.92 -7.74 16.59
C LYS A 32 -26.78 -7.96 17.84
N TYR A 33 -27.52 -9.06 17.91
CA TYR A 33 -28.42 -9.33 19.03
C TYR A 33 -27.67 -9.63 20.33
N SER A 34 -26.53 -10.32 20.27
CA SER A 34 -25.70 -10.55 21.46
C SER A 34 -25.12 -9.23 22.02
N LEU A 35 -24.68 -8.31 21.17
CA LEU A 35 -24.22 -6.98 21.61
C LEU A 35 -25.36 -6.14 22.19
N ILE A 36 -26.54 -6.14 21.56
CA ILE A 36 -27.73 -5.45 22.10
C ILE A 36 -28.10 -6.02 23.48
N LEU A 37 -28.14 -7.34 23.61
CA LEU A 37 -28.45 -8.01 24.88
C LEU A 37 -27.45 -7.61 25.96
N ILE A 38 -26.16 -7.57 25.64
CA ILE A 38 -25.11 -7.13 26.56
C ILE A 38 -25.36 -5.68 27.01
N VAL A 39 -25.65 -4.75 26.09
CA VAL A 39 -25.94 -3.34 26.42
C VAL A 39 -27.17 -3.23 27.31
N VAL A 40 -28.23 -3.98 27.02
CA VAL A 40 -29.46 -4.00 27.81
C VAL A 40 -29.18 -4.52 29.23
N ILE A 41 -28.46 -5.64 29.37
CA ILE A 41 -28.11 -6.22 30.67
C ILE A 41 -27.35 -5.22 31.53
N ILE A 42 -26.30 -4.59 30.98
CA ILE A 42 -25.50 -3.60 31.72
C ILE A 42 -26.33 -2.37 32.10
N SER A 43 -27.21 -1.92 31.20
CA SER A 43 -28.04 -0.73 31.43
C SER A 43 -29.07 -0.98 32.52
N VAL A 44 -29.80 -2.10 32.44
CA VAL A 44 -30.77 -2.52 33.46
C VAL A 44 -30.07 -2.69 34.81
N PHE A 45 -28.95 -3.41 34.83
CA PHE A 45 -28.18 -3.63 36.03
C PHE A 45 -27.62 -2.33 36.63
N GLY A 46 -27.20 -1.38 35.78
CA GLY A 46 -26.75 -0.06 36.20
C GLY A 46 -27.86 0.81 36.81
N VAL A 47 -29.10 0.66 36.35
CA VAL A 47 -30.26 1.36 36.93
C VAL A 47 -30.68 0.72 38.25
N LEU A 48 -30.67 -0.62 38.34
CA LEU A 48 -31.04 -1.36 39.56
C LEU A 48 -30.01 -1.23 40.68
N PHE A 49 -28.71 -1.19 40.34
CA PHE A 49 -27.61 -1.09 41.29
C PHE A 49 -26.72 0.09 40.93
N PRO A 50 -27.16 1.33 41.19
CA PRO A 50 -26.39 2.52 40.83
C PRO A 50 -25.08 2.60 41.62
N TYR A 51 -24.02 3.10 40.97
CA TYR A 51 -22.68 3.19 41.56
C TYR A 51 -22.63 4.07 42.82
N LYS A 52 -23.46 5.11 42.87
CA LYS A 52 -23.51 6.05 44.00
C LYS A 52 -23.92 5.36 45.31
N GLU A 53 -24.86 4.42 45.22
CA GLU A 53 -25.41 3.72 46.38
C GLU A 53 -24.63 2.43 46.69
N ASN A 54 -24.05 1.79 45.67
CA ASN A 54 -23.38 0.49 45.80
C ASN A 54 -21.89 0.51 45.36
N PRO A 55 -21.04 1.43 45.86
CA PRO A 55 -19.67 1.57 45.37
C PRO A 55 -18.79 0.35 45.65
N ALA A 56 -19.02 -0.37 46.75
CA ALA A 56 -18.27 -1.58 47.10
C ALA A 56 -18.55 -2.73 46.11
N LEU A 57 -19.80 -2.86 45.66
CA LEU A 57 -20.21 -3.88 44.68
C LEU A 57 -19.58 -3.62 43.31
N TRP A 58 -19.51 -2.34 42.90
CA TRP A 58 -18.87 -1.92 41.64
C TRP A 58 -17.35 -2.05 41.64
N ARG A 59 -16.68 -1.65 42.73
CA ARG A 59 -15.22 -1.74 42.85
C ARG A 59 -14.74 -3.17 43.14
N GLY A 60 -15.58 -4.00 43.74
CA GLY A 60 -15.28 -5.41 44.01
C GLY A 60 -15.73 -6.29 42.87
N ILE A 61 -16.89 -6.93 43.06
CA ILE A 61 -17.38 -8.04 42.24
C ILE A 61 -17.50 -7.66 40.77
N ILE A 62 -18.13 -6.52 40.46
CA ILE A 62 -18.35 -6.12 39.06
C ILE A 62 -17.02 -5.88 38.34
N TYR A 63 -16.09 -5.17 38.97
CA TYR A 63 -14.78 -4.91 38.38
C TYR A 63 -14.04 -6.21 38.05
N TYR A 64 -13.99 -7.18 38.97
CA TYR A 64 -13.35 -8.46 38.70
C TYR A 64 -14.05 -9.24 37.59
N PHE A 65 -15.39 -9.23 37.58
CA PHE A 65 -16.17 -9.87 36.54
C PHE A 65 -15.88 -9.28 35.15
N ILE A 66 -15.87 -7.95 35.01
CA ILE A 66 -15.52 -7.27 33.76
C ILE A 66 -14.11 -7.66 33.30
N ASN A 67 -13.13 -7.66 34.21
CA ASN A 67 -11.75 -7.99 33.85
C ASN A 67 -11.58 -9.43 33.39
N ILE A 68 -12.24 -10.38 34.05
CA ILE A 68 -12.22 -11.80 33.66
C ILE A 68 -12.89 -11.99 32.30
N GLN A 69 -14.08 -11.41 32.12
CA GLN A 69 -14.82 -11.48 30.86
C GLN A 69 -14.00 -10.87 29.70
N TRP A 70 -13.39 -9.72 29.91
CA TRP A 70 -12.50 -9.10 28.92
C TRP A 70 -11.32 -10.01 28.57
N PHE A 71 -10.64 -10.59 29.58
CA PHE A 71 -9.53 -11.52 29.36
C PHE A 71 -9.94 -12.73 28.52
N ILE A 72 -11.09 -13.35 28.82
CA ILE A 72 -11.63 -14.47 28.05
C ILE A 72 -11.79 -14.11 26.57
N PHE A 73 -12.36 -12.93 26.26
CA PHE A 73 -12.54 -12.51 24.88
C PHE A 73 -11.22 -12.16 24.17
N ILE A 74 -10.20 -11.69 24.88
CA ILE A 74 -8.85 -11.55 24.32
C ILE A 74 -8.29 -12.92 23.93
N VAL A 75 -8.39 -13.92 24.81
CA VAL A 75 -7.93 -15.29 24.53
C VAL A 75 -8.68 -15.90 23.34
N LEU A 76 -10.00 -15.73 23.27
CA LEU A 76 -10.81 -16.16 22.11
C LEU A 76 -10.35 -15.47 20.83
N SER A 77 -10.08 -14.16 20.87
CA SER A 77 -9.62 -13.39 19.71
C SER A 77 -8.24 -13.85 19.21
N ILE A 78 -7.33 -14.20 20.14
CA ILE A 78 -6.02 -14.78 19.83
C ILE A 78 -6.18 -16.16 19.20
N TYR A 79 -7.09 -16.98 19.73
CA TYR A 79 -7.38 -18.31 19.19
C TYR A 79 -7.91 -18.24 17.76
N GLU A 80 -8.84 -17.33 17.45
CA GLU A 80 -9.32 -17.13 16.07
C GLU A 80 -8.18 -16.67 15.14
N SER A 81 -7.27 -15.85 15.67
CA SER A 81 -6.11 -15.32 14.92
C SER A 81 -4.93 -16.31 14.83
N ARG A 82 -5.06 -17.55 15.31
CA ARG A 82 -3.97 -18.55 15.37
C ARG A 82 -3.29 -18.81 14.03
N GLN A 83 -4.03 -18.74 12.92
CA GLN A 83 -3.46 -18.95 11.59
C GLN A 83 -2.51 -17.82 11.20
N ILE A 84 -2.84 -16.58 11.57
CA ILE A 84 -1.97 -15.42 11.38
C ILE A 84 -0.71 -15.56 12.23
N PHE A 85 -0.83 -15.97 13.49
CA PHE A 85 0.33 -16.21 14.35
C PHE A 85 1.25 -17.31 13.79
N LYS A 86 0.71 -18.40 13.25
CA LYS A 86 1.52 -19.42 12.54
C LYS A 86 2.24 -18.84 11.33
N LYS A 87 1.57 -17.97 10.56
CA LYS A 87 2.13 -17.28 9.39
C LYS A 87 3.24 -16.30 9.78
N LEU A 88 3.09 -15.59 10.90
CA LEU A 88 4.12 -14.73 11.50
C LEU A 88 5.41 -15.47 11.83
N VAL A 89 5.31 -16.68 12.39
CA VAL A 89 6.49 -17.46 12.77
C VAL A 89 7.15 -18.08 11.53
N LYS A 90 6.36 -18.58 10.58
CA LYS A 90 6.88 -19.35 9.43
C LYS A 90 7.29 -18.50 8.22
N ASN A 91 6.49 -17.51 7.83
CA ASN A 91 6.67 -16.73 6.59
C ASN A 91 6.29 -15.24 6.77
N ARG A 92 7.15 -14.46 7.45
CA ARG A 92 6.93 -13.02 7.72
C ARG A 92 6.68 -12.15 6.49
N ASN A 93 7.10 -12.58 5.29
CA ASN A 93 6.97 -11.82 4.05
C ASN A 93 5.64 -12.00 3.31
N GLN A 94 4.75 -12.88 3.79
CA GLN A 94 3.43 -13.10 3.17
C GLN A 94 2.27 -12.46 3.95
N ILE A 95 2.55 -11.78 5.05
CA ILE A 95 1.52 -11.21 5.93
C ILE A 95 0.86 -10.03 5.23
N SER A 96 -0.46 -10.06 5.15
CA SER A 96 -1.28 -9.01 4.57
C SER A 96 -1.35 -7.80 5.50
N TYR A 97 -1.67 -6.64 4.92
CA TYR A 97 -1.97 -5.41 5.65
C TYR A 97 -3.08 -5.64 6.69
N HIS A 98 -4.17 -6.29 6.30
CA HIS A 98 -5.30 -6.58 7.19
C HIS A 98 -4.93 -7.51 8.35
N GLU A 99 -4.04 -8.49 8.12
CA GLU A 99 -3.57 -9.41 9.15
C GLU A 99 -2.70 -8.69 10.19
N THR A 100 -1.81 -7.80 9.74
CA THR A 100 -0.99 -6.97 10.67
C THR A 100 -1.86 -6.04 11.50
N TRP A 101 -2.89 -5.46 10.88
CA TRP A 101 -3.82 -4.56 11.57
C TRP A 101 -4.56 -5.27 12.70
N ILE A 102 -5.10 -6.46 12.45
CA ILE A 102 -5.78 -7.27 13.47
C ILE A 102 -4.88 -7.57 14.67
N LEU A 103 -3.64 -7.99 14.40
CA LEU A 103 -2.66 -8.26 15.47
C LEU A 103 -2.36 -7.02 16.30
N SER A 104 -2.23 -5.86 15.64
CA SER A 104 -1.98 -4.58 16.31
C SER A 104 -3.12 -4.22 17.26
N VAL A 105 -4.37 -4.41 16.82
CA VAL A 105 -5.57 -4.18 17.65
C VAL A 105 -5.61 -5.14 18.84
N ILE A 106 -5.34 -6.43 18.64
CA ILE A 106 -5.31 -7.43 19.74
C ILE A 106 -4.24 -7.06 20.77
N ILE A 107 -3.02 -6.72 20.32
CA ILE A 107 -1.91 -6.33 21.19
C ILE A 107 -2.25 -5.05 21.97
N GLY A 108 -2.83 -4.05 21.30
CA GLY A 108 -3.25 -2.80 21.94
C GLY A 108 -4.32 -3.03 23.01
N VAL A 109 -5.36 -3.81 22.71
CA VAL A 109 -6.41 -4.12 23.68
C VAL A 109 -5.86 -4.94 24.85
N PHE A 110 -4.93 -5.87 24.61
CA PHE A 110 -4.25 -6.60 25.67
C PHE A 110 -3.38 -5.68 26.55
N ALA A 111 -2.65 -4.73 25.96
CA ALA A 111 -1.85 -3.76 26.71
C ALA A 111 -2.72 -2.85 27.59
N ILE A 112 -3.89 -2.43 27.10
CA ILE A 112 -4.86 -1.68 27.90
C ILE A 112 -5.35 -2.55 29.06
N TRP A 113 -5.82 -3.77 28.81
CA TRP A 113 -6.26 -4.68 29.88
C TRP A 113 -5.15 -4.93 30.92
N LEU A 114 -3.91 -5.11 30.48
CA LEU A 114 -2.75 -5.29 31.35
C LEU A 114 -2.49 -4.04 32.20
N SER A 115 -2.60 -2.85 31.62
CA SER A 115 -2.48 -1.59 32.37
C SER A 115 -3.55 -1.48 33.45
N TYR A 116 -4.81 -1.81 33.15
CA TYR A 116 -5.92 -1.74 34.11
C TYR A 116 -5.83 -2.78 35.23
N THR A 117 -5.16 -3.92 34.99
CA THR A 117 -4.98 -4.99 35.99
C THR A 117 -3.74 -4.79 36.85
N LEU A 118 -2.62 -4.33 36.27
CA LEU A 118 -1.37 -4.09 37.01
C LEU A 118 -1.37 -2.78 37.78
N ALA A 119 -1.98 -1.72 37.24
CA ALA A 119 -2.11 -0.46 37.95
C ALA A 119 -3.16 -0.65 39.05
N LYS A 120 -2.75 -1.07 40.24
CA LYS A 120 -3.60 -1.06 41.44
C LYS A 120 -4.18 0.36 41.63
N TYR A 121 -5.43 0.53 41.19
CA TYR A 121 -6.40 1.58 41.49
C TYR A 121 -6.03 3.07 41.44
N THR A 122 -4.81 3.49 41.12
CA THR A 122 -4.37 4.87 41.46
C THR A 122 -4.05 5.81 40.31
N SER A 123 -4.06 5.37 39.05
CA SER A 123 -3.81 6.34 37.97
C SER A 123 -4.70 6.12 36.76
N TYR A 124 -5.78 6.90 36.69
CA TYR A 124 -6.52 7.17 35.45
C TYR A 124 -5.59 7.55 34.27
N ILE A 125 -4.43 8.12 34.62
CA ILE A 125 -3.34 8.45 33.70
C ILE A 125 -2.77 7.17 33.05
N SER A 126 -2.63 6.06 33.79
CA SER A 126 -2.07 4.80 33.25
C SER A 126 -2.91 4.24 32.11
N GLY A 127 -4.24 4.18 32.28
CA GLY A 127 -5.15 3.72 31.23
C GLY A 127 -5.15 4.64 30.00
N SER A 128 -5.11 5.95 30.23
CA SER A 128 -5.05 6.95 29.15
C SER A 128 -3.72 6.88 28.38
N LEU A 129 -2.60 6.68 29.08
CA LEU A 129 -1.28 6.48 28.47
C LEU A 129 -1.21 5.16 27.69
N ALA A 130 -1.74 4.07 28.26
CA ALA A 130 -1.79 2.77 27.59
C ALA A 130 -2.63 2.83 26.31
N PHE A 131 -3.76 3.55 26.34
CA PHE A 131 -4.58 3.80 25.15
C PHE A 131 -3.81 4.59 24.08
N SER A 132 -3.23 5.74 24.44
CA SER A 132 -2.46 6.58 23.51
C SER A 132 -1.27 5.84 22.91
N PHE A 133 -0.55 5.06 23.72
CA PHE A 133 0.58 4.26 23.26
C PHE A 133 0.12 3.15 22.31
N SER A 134 -0.96 2.45 22.64
CA SER A 134 -1.56 1.41 21.79
C SER A 134 -2.04 1.97 20.45
N PHE A 135 -2.64 3.15 20.46
CA PHE A 135 -3.08 3.85 19.26
C PHE A 135 -1.89 4.25 18.38
N TYR A 136 -0.84 4.83 18.98
CA TYR A 136 0.37 5.24 18.28
C TYR A 136 1.11 4.04 17.65
N ILE A 137 1.27 2.94 18.39
CA ILE A 137 1.87 1.70 17.88
C ILE A 137 1.03 1.14 16.72
N SER A 138 -0.29 1.15 16.82
CA SER A 138 -1.16 0.70 15.73
C SER A 138 -0.97 1.55 14.47
N PHE A 139 -0.88 2.88 14.62
CA PHE A 139 -0.61 3.78 13.50
C PHE A 139 0.78 3.57 12.87
N LEU A 140 1.82 3.41 13.69
CA LEU A 140 3.17 3.12 13.20
C LEU A 140 3.26 1.79 12.47
N LEU A 141 2.60 0.75 12.96
CA LEU A 141 2.56 -0.56 12.30
C LEU A 141 1.84 -0.48 10.95
N LEU A 142 0.75 0.29 10.87
CA LEU A 142 0.09 0.58 9.59
C LEU A 142 1.01 1.30 8.62
N TYR A 143 1.71 2.34 9.08
CA TYR A 143 2.66 3.10 8.26
C TYR A 143 3.80 2.21 7.77
N TYR A 144 4.39 1.40 8.65
CA TYR A 144 5.48 0.49 8.32
C TYR A 144 5.05 -0.55 7.28
N VAL A 145 3.87 -1.17 7.44
CA VAL A 145 3.41 -2.17 6.46
C VAL A 145 3.01 -1.54 5.13
N LYS A 146 2.34 -0.38 5.14
CA LYS A 146 2.05 0.37 3.91
C LYS A 146 3.33 0.67 3.13
N ASN A 147 4.35 1.18 3.83
CA ASN A 147 5.64 1.48 3.20
C ASN A 147 6.39 0.21 2.78
N LYS A 148 6.35 -0.87 3.56
CA LYS A 148 6.94 -2.16 3.16
C LYS A 148 6.27 -2.72 1.91
N ILE A 149 4.94 -2.59 1.76
CA ILE A 149 4.22 -3.03 0.55
C ILE A 149 4.62 -2.17 -0.64
N LEU A 150 4.69 -0.84 -0.50
CA LEU A 150 5.17 0.07 -1.55
C LEU A 150 6.61 -0.24 -1.96
N ILE A 151 7.49 -0.45 -0.99
CA ILE A 151 8.91 -0.78 -1.20
C ILE A 151 9.07 -2.20 -1.76
N SER A 152 8.26 -3.18 -1.34
CA SER A 152 8.32 -4.55 -1.86
C SER A 152 7.72 -4.66 -3.26
N SER A 153 6.74 -3.83 -3.61
CA SER A 153 6.26 -3.68 -4.99
C SER A 153 7.38 -3.11 -5.87
N ASN A 154 8.09 -2.09 -5.39
CA ASN A 154 9.25 -1.52 -6.11
C ASN A 154 10.46 -2.46 -6.17
N ASN A 155 10.70 -3.31 -5.15
CA ASN A 155 11.89 -4.17 -5.07
C ASN A 155 11.69 -5.55 -5.70
N LYS A 156 10.47 -6.10 -5.76
CA LYS A 156 10.22 -7.36 -6.49
C LYS A 156 10.37 -7.22 -8.00
N GLU A 157 10.27 -6.00 -8.52
CA GLU A 157 10.45 -5.71 -9.95
C GLU A 157 11.90 -5.37 -10.33
N LYS A 158 12.79 -5.08 -9.36
CA LYS A 158 14.11 -4.52 -9.68
C LYS A 158 15.20 -5.54 -10.04
N TYR A 159 15.01 -6.84 -9.82
CA TYR A 159 16.04 -7.82 -10.19
C TYR A 159 15.42 -9.16 -10.62
N ILE A 160 14.96 -9.23 -11.86
CA ILE A 160 15.17 -10.48 -12.63
C ILE A 160 16.70 -10.54 -12.85
N ASN A 161 17.30 -11.71 -12.64
CA ASN A 161 18.73 -11.95 -12.82
C ASN A 161 19.30 -11.20 -14.04
N LYS A 162 20.54 -10.70 -13.93
CA LYS A 162 21.27 -10.01 -15.00
C LYS A 162 20.96 -10.66 -16.35
N ILE A 163 20.36 -9.91 -17.27
CA ILE A 163 19.94 -10.40 -18.58
C ILE A 163 21.17 -11.04 -19.24
N GLU A 164 21.04 -12.27 -19.71
CA GLU A 164 22.11 -12.96 -20.42
C GLU A 164 22.52 -12.13 -21.64
N GLU A 165 23.83 -12.02 -21.88
CA GLU A 165 24.39 -11.16 -22.95
C GLU A 165 23.79 -11.50 -24.33
N LYS A 166 23.51 -12.77 -24.59
CA LYS A 166 22.83 -13.22 -25.80
C LYS A 166 21.44 -12.59 -25.98
N VAL A 167 20.65 -12.55 -24.90
CA VAL A 167 19.28 -11.98 -24.92
C VAL A 167 19.33 -10.46 -25.08
N VAL A 168 20.33 -9.79 -24.52
CA VAL A 168 20.55 -8.35 -24.74
C VAL A 168 20.75 -8.05 -26.22
N THR A 169 21.62 -8.82 -26.89
CA THR A 169 21.88 -8.65 -28.32
C THR A 169 20.62 -8.92 -29.16
N GLU A 170 19.89 -10.00 -28.87
CA GLU A 170 18.64 -10.33 -29.57
C GLU A 170 17.58 -9.22 -29.45
N ILE A 171 17.38 -8.66 -28.25
CA ILE A 171 16.44 -7.55 -28.03
C ILE A 171 16.89 -6.30 -28.82
N GLN A 172 18.18 -5.97 -28.80
CA GLN A 172 18.72 -4.82 -29.52
C GLN A 172 18.52 -4.95 -31.05
N GLU A 173 18.80 -6.13 -31.62
CA GLU A 173 18.62 -6.41 -33.05
C GLU A 173 17.14 -6.31 -33.47
N GLN A 174 16.22 -6.86 -32.66
CA GLN A 174 14.79 -6.76 -32.92
C GLN A 174 14.31 -5.31 -32.87
N ILE A 175 14.77 -4.52 -31.90
CA ILE A 175 14.43 -3.09 -31.82
C ILE A 175 14.94 -2.35 -33.06
N ASN A 176 16.20 -2.56 -33.44
CA ASN A 176 16.78 -1.91 -34.62
C ASN A 176 15.98 -2.25 -35.87
N THR A 177 15.68 -3.52 -36.09
CA THR A 177 14.87 -3.99 -37.22
C THR A 177 13.49 -3.32 -37.24
N LEU A 178 12.81 -3.29 -36.10
CA LEU A 178 11.48 -2.69 -35.98
C LEU A 178 11.50 -1.18 -36.25
N PHE A 179 12.54 -0.49 -35.79
CA PHE A 179 12.67 0.95 -35.90
C PHE A 179 13.09 1.38 -37.31
N GLU A 180 13.94 0.60 -37.98
CA GLU A 180 14.34 0.85 -39.37
C GLU A 180 13.19 0.55 -40.35
N THR A 181 12.49 -0.57 -40.18
CA THR A 181 11.48 -1.03 -41.14
C THR A 181 10.13 -0.35 -40.97
N ARG A 182 9.66 -0.18 -39.73
CA ARG A 182 8.30 0.33 -39.43
C ARG A 182 8.29 1.72 -38.82
N LYS A 183 9.43 2.24 -38.39
CA LYS A 183 9.55 3.53 -37.69
C LYS A 183 8.52 3.73 -36.58
N ILE A 184 8.22 2.67 -35.82
CA ILE A 184 7.13 2.70 -34.82
C ILE A 184 7.27 3.81 -33.77
N TYR A 185 8.47 4.34 -33.56
CA TYR A 185 8.72 5.51 -32.72
C TYR A 185 7.98 6.78 -33.17
N THR A 186 7.57 6.88 -34.45
CA THR A 186 6.74 8.01 -34.93
C THR A 186 5.28 7.90 -34.47
N ASN A 187 4.87 6.77 -33.88
CA ASN A 187 3.54 6.66 -33.28
C ASN A 187 3.50 7.45 -31.95
N PRO A 188 2.68 8.50 -31.82
CA PRO A 188 2.53 9.26 -30.58
C PRO A 188 2.02 8.44 -29.40
N GLU A 189 1.26 7.38 -29.65
CA GLU A 189 0.68 6.51 -28.62
C GLU A 189 1.64 5.38 -28.21
N LEU A 190 2.87 5.34 -28.73
CA LEU A 190 3.84 4.31 -28.40
C LEU A 190 4.16 4.31 -26.90
N THR A 191 3.73 3.24 -26.22
CA THR A 191 4.06 2.97 -24.82
C THR A 191 5.03 1.80 -24.71
N LEU A 192 5.68 1.65 -23.55
CA LEU A 192 6.53 0.51 -23.24
C LEU A 192 5.80 -0.83 -23.46
N SER A 193 4.51 -0.89 -23.11
CA SER A 193 3.69 -2.09 -23.27
C SER A 193 3.43 -2.42 -24.73
N ILE A 194 3.21 -1.40 -25.57
CA ILE A 194 3.03 -1.59 -27.02
C ILE A 194 4.33 -2.07 -27.66
N LEU A 195 5.48 -1.45 -27.34
CA LEU A 195 6.76 -1.88 -27.88
C LEU A 195 7.10 -3.32 -27.44
N ALA A 196 6.89 -3.65 -26.16
CA ALA A 196 7.12 -5.00 -25.66
C ALA A 196 6.25 -6.04 -26.37
N LYS A 197 5.01 -5.69 -26.69
CA LYS A 197 4.09 -6.55 -27.46
C LYS A 197 4.59 -6.77 -28.89
N GLU A 198 5.07 -5.74 -29.58
CA GLU A 198 5.64 -5.86 -30.93
C GLU A 198 6.92 -6.71 -30.95
N LEU A 199 7.71 -6.64 -29.88
CA LEU A 199 8.92 -7.45 -29.69
C LEU A 199 8.62 -8.86 -29.14
N ASN A 200 7.35 -9.18 -28.84
CA ASN A 200 6.92 -10.44 -28.22
C ASN A 200 7.66 -10.76 -26.90
N ILE A 201 7.91 -9.73 -26.07
CA ILE A 201 8.55 -9.85 -24.76
C ILE A 201 7.68 -9.24 -23.66
N ARG A 202 8.04 -9.55 -22.41
CA ARG A 202 7.37 -8.96 -21.24
C ARG A 202 7.77 -7.47 -21.09
N PRO A 203 6.84 -6.55 -20.79
CA PRO A 203 7.16 -5.13 -20.58
C PRO A 203 8.24 -4.90 -19.52
N GLN A 204 8.27 -5.73 -18.49
CA GLN A 204 9.29 -5.67 -17.44
C GLN A 204 10.69 -5.98 -17.98
N LEU A 205 10.83 -6.97 -18.88
CA LEU A 205 12.11 -7.32 -19.50
C LEU A 205 12.62 -6.18 -20.37
N LEU A 206 11.73 -5.55 -21.15
CA LEU A 206 12.08 -4.39 -21.95
C LEU A 206 12.50 -3.20 -21.09
N SER A 207 11.77 -2.92 -20.01
CA SER A 207 12.15 -1.85 -19.07
C SER A 207 13.50 -2.12 -18.43
N GLN A 208 13.77 -3.37 -18.06
CA GLN A 208 15.04 -3.76 -17.47
C GLN A 208 16.18 -3.58 -18.48
N PHE A 209 16.01 -4.05 -19.71
CA PHE A 209 16.99 -3.84 -20.79
C PHE A 209 17.32 -2.35 -20.98
N ILE A 210 16.30 -1.49 -21.10
CA ILE A 210 16.51 -0.04 -21.32
C ILE A 210 17.23 0.61 -20.12
N ASN A 211 16.83 0.26 -18.89
CA ASN A 211 17.44 0.84 -17.70
C ASN A 211 18.87 0.31 -17.46
N ASP A 212 19.06 -1.01 -17.48
CA ASP A 212 20.31 -1.66 -17.06
C ASP A 212 21.38 -1.62 -18.16
N ASN A 213 20.99 -1.76 -19.43
CA ASN A 213 21.93 -1.80 -20.56
C ASN A 213 22.12 -0.44 -21.21
N LEU A 214 21.07 0.38 -21.30
CA LEU A 214 21.14 1.69 -21.97
C LEU A 214 21.25 2.86 -20.98
N ASN A 215 21.06 2.64 -19.68
CA ASN A 215 21.04 3.69 -18.65
C ASN A 215 20.06 4.83 -18.96
N LYS A 216 18.90 4.49 -19.53
CA LYS A 216 17.88 5.47 -19.96
C LYS A 216 16.50 5.05 -19.45
N SER A 217 15.63 6.03 -19.26
CA SER A 217 14.18 5.75 -19.18
C SER A 217 13.61 5.46 -20.57
N PHE A 218 12.50 4.71 -20.66
CA PHE A 218 11.79 4.47 -21.92
C PHE A 218 11.49 5.75 -22.70
N THR A 219 11.04 6.80 -22.01
CA THR A 219 10.76 8.10 -22.64
C THR A 219 12.01 8.73 -23.27
N GLN A 220 13.15 8.68 -22.58
CA GLN A 220 14.41 9.16 -23.14
C GLN A 220 14.84 8.33 -24.34
N PHE A 221 14.74 7.01 -24.23
CA PHE A 221 15.08 6.08 -25.30
C PHE A 221 14.30 6.38 -26.58
N ILE A 222 12.96 6.46 -26.51
CA ILE A 222 12.13 6.77 -27.69
C ILE A 222 12.40 8.17 -28.22
N ASN A 223 12.54 9.17 -27.34
CA ASN A 223 12.74 10.55 -27.77
C ASN A 223 14.05 10.74 -28.54
N GLU A 224 15.11 9.98 -28.27
CA GLU A 224 16.34 10.05 -29.07
C GLU A 224 16.07 9.70 -30.54
N TYR A 225 15.38 8.59 -30.81
CA TYR A 225 14.99 8.22 -32.18
C TYR A 225 14.05 9.22 -32.83
N ARG A 226 13.06 9.73 -32.08
CA ARG A 226 12.15 10.78 -32.59
C ARG A 226 12.91 12.05 -32.95
N ILE A 227 13.90 12.46 -32.15
CA ILE A 227 14.72 13.63 -32.45
C ILE A 227 15.64 13.38 -33.65
N ASP A 228 16.18 12.19 -33.81
CA ASP A 228 16.99 11.85 -34.98
C ASP A 228 16.18 11.86 -36.28
N GLU A 229 14.94 11.36 -36.25
CA GLU A 229 14.02 11.50 -37.38
C GLU A 229 13.65 12.97 -37.63
N ALA A 230 13.42 13.76 -36.59
CA ALA A 230 13.17 15.20 -36.74
C ALA A 230 14.37 15.92 -37.39
N LYS A 231 15.61 15.59 -37.00
CA LYS A 231 16.82 16.13 -37.65
C LYS A 231 16.87 15.78 -39.14
N ARG A 232 16.50 14.55 -39.50
CA ARG A 232 16.44 14.09 -40.90
C ARG A 232 15.42 14.92 -41.68
N LEU A 233 14.19 15.03 -41.17
CA LEU A 233 13.11 15.80 -41.81
C LEU A 233 13.45 17.30 -41.96
N LEU A 234 14.08 17.91 -40.94
CA LEU A 234 14.51 19.31 -40.99
C LEU A 234 15.59 19.57 -42.06
N LYS A 235 16.45 18.60 -42.34
CA LYS A 235 17.49 18.70 -43.38
C LYS A 235 16.95 18.44 -44.78
N GLU A 236 15.97 17.55 -44.91
CA GLU A 236 15.39 17.18 -46.22
C GLU A 236 14.53 18.30 -46.83
N SER A 237 13.87 19.13 -46.01
CA SER A 237 13.11 20.27 -46.51
C SER A 237 13.03 21.41 -45.50
N THR A 238 13.53 22.57 -45.92
CA THR A 238 13.44 23.84 -45.18
C THR A 238 12.04 24.46 -45.21
N GLN A 239 11.11 23.89 -45.99
CA GLN A 239 9.74 24.41 -46.13
C GLN A 239 8.76 23.85 -45.09
N PHE A 240 9.13 22.79 -44.35
CA PHE A 240 8.25 22.25 -43.32
C PHE A 240 8.13 23.20 -42.12
N LYS A 241 6.90 23.41 -41.66
CA LYS A 241 6.65 24.02 -40.36
C LYS A 241 7.26 23.11 -39.28
N ILE A 242 8.08 23.70 -38.42
CA ILE A 242 8.80 22.99 -37.36
C ILE A 242 7.86 22.17 -36.46
N ASP A 243 6.67 22.72 -36.16
CA ASP A 243 5.66 22.01 -35.39
C ASP A 243 5.17 20.73 -36.08
N ALA A 244 4.99 20.78 -37.41
CA ALA A 244 4.60 19.61 -38.20
C ALA A 244 5.70 18.53 -38.15
N VAL A 245 6.97 18.92 -38.22
CA VAL A 245 8.08 17.96 -38.07
C VAL A 245 8.05 17.27 -36.70
N GLY A 246 7.72 18.00 -35.64
CA GLY A 246 7.53 17.43 -34.31
C GLY A 246 6.43 16.37 -34.27
N PHE A 247 5.28 16.65 -34.88
CA PHE A 247 4.17 15.69 -34.96
C PHE A 247 4.49 14.48 -35.84
N GLU A 248 5.08 14.67 -37.01
CA GLU A 248 5.52 13.58 -37.91
C GLU A 248 6.59 12.69 -37.27
N SER A 249 7.40 13.26 -36.38
CA SER A 249 8.39 12.52 -35.59
C SER A 249 7.77 11.80 -34.38
N GLY A 250 6.47 11.91 -34.15
CA GLY A 250 5.73 11.18 -33.11
C GLY A 250 5.59 11.89 -31.77
N PHE A 251 5.79 13.20 -31.69
CA PHE A 251 5.50 13.95 -30.46
C PHE A 251 4.02 14.34 -30.37
N ASN A 252 3.42 14.18 -29.18
CA ASN A 252 2.04 14.61 -28.90
C ASN A 252 1.89 16.12 -28.67
N SER A 253 2.99 16.84 -28.43
CA SER A 253 2.95 18.28 -28.22
C SER A 253 4.23 18.96 -28.70
N THR A 254 4.07 20.19 -29.20
CA THR A 254 5.18 21.05 -29.62
C THR A 254 6.10 21.38 -28.43
N SER A 255 5.56 21.62 -27.24
CA SER A 255 6.35 21.88 -26.04
C SER A 255 7.29 20.72 -25.68
N THR A 256 6.80 19.47 -25.74
CA THR A 256 7.62 18.28 -25.48
C THR A 256 8.67 18.08 -26.57
N PHE A 257 8.32 18.35 -27.83
CA PHE A 257 9.25 18.30 -28.95
C PHE A 257 10.40 19.30 -28.78
N TYR A 258 10.10 20.59 -28.60
CA TYR A 258 11.11 21.65 -28.49
C TYR A 258 12.05 21.43 -27.29
N SER A 259 11.50 21.04 -26.14
CA SER A 259 12.30 20.76 -24.94
C SER A 259 13.21 19.53 -25.13
N SER A 260 12.71 18.45 -25.73
CA SER A 260 13.48 17.24 -26.02
C SER A 260 14.57 17.50 -27.07
N PHE A 261 14.23 18.22 -28.13
CA PHE A 261 15.16 18.58 -29.20
C PHE A 261 16.31 19.41 -28.65
N LYS A 262 16.02 20.47 -27.87
CA LYS A 262 17.05 21.31 -27.25
C LYS A 262 17.92 20.52 -26.27
N LYS A 263 17.31 19.62 -25.48
CA LYS A 263 18.05 18.79 -24.52
C LYS A 263 19.03 17.83 -25.21
N ILE A 264 18.63 17.23 -26.33
CA ILE A 264 19.43 16.22 -27.04
C ILE A 264 20.46 16.86 -27.97
N THR A 265 20.10 17.95 -28.65
CA THR A 265 20.95 18.57 -29.69
C THR A 265 21.73 19.80 -29.22
N GLY A 266 21.38 20.36 -28.05
CA GLY A 266 21.96 21.61 -27.55
C GLY A 266 21.41 22.89 -28.16
N THR A 267 20.60 22.81 -29.23
CA THR A 267 20.04 23.97 -29.94
C THR A 267 18.53 23.83 -30.20
N THR A 268 17.86 24.90 -30.60
CA THR A 268 16.43 24.84 -30.93
C THR A 268 16.24 24.25 -32.34
N PRO A 269 15.09 23.60 -32.61
CA PRO A 269 14.78 23.11 -33.96
C PRO A 269 14.89 24.20 -35.03
N SER A 270 14.45 25.43 -34.71
CA SER A 270 14.52 26.59 -35.61
C SER A 270 15.94 27.00 -35.97
N ASN A 271 16.87 26.90 -35.02
CA ASN A 271 18.27 27.19 -35.29
C ASN A 271 18.93 26.04 -36.05
N TYR A 272 18.57 24.79 -35.73
CA TYR A 272 19.06 23.60 -36.43
C TYR A 272 18.68 23.59 -37.91
N GLN A 273 17.46 24.01 -38.26
CA GLN A 273 17.00 24.09 -39.66
C GLN A 273 17.76 25.15 -40.48
N LYS A 274 18.29 26.19 -39.83
CA LYS A 274 19.02 27.29 -40.48
C LYS A 274 20.53 27.05 -40.59
N SER A 275 21.03 25.99 -39.94
CA SER A 275 22.44 25.61 -39.91
C SER A 275 22.74 24.62 -41.03
#